data_AF-A0A2J6GYM3-F1
#
_entry.id   AF-A0A2J6GYM3-F1
#
_cell.length_a   1.000
_cell.length_b   1.000
_cell.length_c   1.000
_cell.angle_alpha   90.00
_cell.angle_beta   90.00
_cell.angle_gamma   90.00
#
_symmetry.space_group_name_H-M   'P 1'
#
loop_
_entity.id
_entity.type
_entity.pdbx_description
1 polymer ?
#
loop_
_entity_poly.entity_id
_entity_poly.type
_entity_poly.pdbx_seq_one_letter_code
_entity_poly.pdbx_strand_id
1 'polypeptide(L)'
;MEIDKKLFFISGFLTIILFISIYSLNFLIGEQREEKVNEDMDNILREYEEIQAIMLMSNIFGKESSCTAMEQMMLEMDENLWDLGIKIEKYRKLTEEYMKDSFYITQKETFNRKQIIYYSLLKEVEEWCGQDRTTILYFYKKKEECEDCDAMSFVLTNIKKDVENELAIFSFDANLELNSLNVLIDHYNISSYPCIVVEDTTYCGFKDRSETVKNICNENENFSLCQTQ
;
A
#
# COMPACT_ATOMS: atom_id res chain seq x y z
N MET A 1 43.43 -38.63 -24.90
CA MET A 1 42.94 -37.25 -24.72
C MET A 1 43.55 -36.73 -23.43
N GLU A 2 44.74 -36.14 -23.48
CA GLU A 2 45.36 -35.54 -22.30
C GLU A 2 44.66 -34.21 -22.04
N ILE A 3 43.94 -34.13 -20.92
CA ILE A 3 43.31 -32.91 -20.47
C ILE A 3 44.43 -31.98 -20.03
N ASP A 4 44.55 -30.82 -20.70
CA ASP A 4 45.47 -29.77 -20.28
C ASP A 4 44.97 -29.16 -18.97
N LYS A 5 45.53 -29.67 -17.86
CA LYS A 5 45.17 -29.27 -16.50
C LYS A 5 45.30 -27.76 -16.30
N LYS A 6 46.22 -27.08 -17.00
CA LYS A 6 46.46 -25.64 -16.87
C LYS A 6 45.29 -24.83 -17.42
N LEU A 7 44.74 -25.24 -18.58
CA LEU A 7 43.55 -24.63 -19.16
C LEU A 7 42.33 -24.77 -18.25
N PHE A 8 42.15 -25.94 -17.62
CA PHE A 8 41.04 -26.20 -16.71
C PHE A 8 41.13 -25.36 -15.41
N PHE A 9 42.34 -25.17 -14.86
CA PHE A 9 42.55 -24.31 -13.71
C PHE A 9 42.29 -22.82 -14.03
N ILE A 10 42.71 -22.35 -15.22
CA ILE A 10 42.45 -20.96 -15.64
C ILE A 10 40.95 -20.72 -15.83
N SER A 11 40.24 -21.64 -16.50
CA SER A 11 38.79 -21.51 -16.67
C SER A 11 38.05 -21.54 -15.33
N GLY A 12 38.44 -22.44 -14.42
CA GLY A 12 37.85 -22.51 -13.07
C GLY A 12 38.03 -21.21 -12.29
N PHE A 13 39.22 -20.62 -12.34
CA PHE A 13 39.51 -19.35 -11.69
C PHE A 13 38.67 -18.19 -12.26
N LEU A 14 38.53 -18.11 -13.59
CA LEU A 14 37.69 -17.09 -14.23
C LEU A 14 36.20 -17.25 -13.85
N THR A 15 35.70 -18.49 -13.81
CA THR A 15 34.31 -18.73 -13.38
C THR A 15 34.07 -18.35 -11.93
N ILE A 16 35.03 -18.58 -11.03
CA ILE A 16 34.94 -18.19 -9.62
C ILE A 16 34.88 -16.66 -9.50
N ILE A 17 35.73 -15.92 -10.22
CA ILE A 17 35.70 -14.45 -10.21
C ILE A 17 34.34 -13.93 -10.70
N LEU A 18 33.83 -14.48 -11.81
CA LEU A 18 32.52 -14.07 -12.34
C LEU A 18 31.40 -14.33 -11.33
N PHE A 19 31.42 -15.50 -10.68
CA PHE A 19 30.40 -15.84 -9.70
C PHE A 19 30.47 -14.95 -8.46
N ILE A 20 31.68 -14.68 -7.94
CA ILE A 20 31.89 -13.75 -6.83
C ILE A 20 31.41 -12.34 -7.21
N SER A 21 31.75 -11.87 -8.41
CA SER A 21 31.33 -10.55 -8.89
C SER A 21 29.80 -10.42 -8.96
N ILE A 22 29.12 -11.42 -9.52
CA ILE A 22 27.66 -11.42 -9.63
C ILE A 22 27.01 -11.51 -8.25
N TYR A 23 27.53 -12.37 -7.37
CA TYR A 23 27.02 -12.53 -6.01
C TYR A 23 27.15 -11.24 -5.20
N SER A 24 28.34 -10.60 -5.20
CA SER A 24 28.56 -9.33 -4.51
C SER A 24 27.69 -8.21 -5.05
N LEU A 25 27.50 -8.15 -6.38
CA LEU A 25 26.63 -7.15 -7.00
C LEU A 25 25.16 -7.35 -6.58
N ASN A 26 24.66 -8.58 -6.61
CA ASN A 26 23.29 -8.89 -6.18
C ASN A 26 23.08 -8.56 -4.69
N PHE A 27 24.05 -8.90 -3.83
CA PHE A 27 23.96 -8.60 -2.41
C PHE A 27 23.88 -7.09 -2.14
N LEU A 28 24.76 -6.30 -2.76
CA LEU A 28 24.75 -4.84 -2.61
C LEU A 28 23.45 -4.19 -3.11
N ILE A 29 22.93 -4.66 -4.24
CA ILE A 29 21.65 -4.17 -4.79
C ILE A 29 20.48 -4.57 -3.90
N GLY A 30 20.53 -5.74 -3.26
CA GLY A 30 19.52 -6.20 -2.30
C GLY A 30 19.40 -5.25 -1.11
N GLU A 31 20.52 -5.01 -0.42
CA GLU A 31 20.58 -4.12 0.76
C GLU A 31 20.05 -2.71 0.46
N GLN A 32 20.45 -2.11 -0.67
CA GLN A 32 19.99 -0.76 -1.05
C GLN A 32 18.47 -0.69 -1.28
N ARG A 33 17.85 -1.77 -1.76
CA ARG A 33 16.39 -1.80 -1.96
C ARG A 33 15.66 -1.88 -0.63
N GLU A 34 16.16 -2.69 0.30
CA GLU A 34 15.59 -2.81 1.63
C GLU A 34 15.73 -1.50 2.41
N GLU A 35 16.90 -0.87 2.33
CA GLU A 35 17.15 0.46 2.90
C GLU A 35 16.17 1.49 2.35
N LYS A 36 15.90 1.48 1.03
CA LYS A 36 14.97 2.44 0.44
C LYS A 36 13.53 2.25 0.92
N VAL A 37 13.06 1.01 1.04
CA VAL A 37 11.72 0.72 1.58
C VAL A 37 11.61 1.15 3.03
N ASN A 38 12.66 0.91 3.84
CA ASN A 38 12.70 1.35 5.23
C ASN A 38 12.71 2.89 5.33
N GLU A 39 13.50 3.58 4.51
CA GLU A 39 13.55 5.05 4.48
C GLU A 39 12.17 5.65 4.15
N ASP A 40 11.49 5.09 3.16
CA ASP A 40 10.15 5.54 2.79
C ASP A 40 9.13 5.25 3.91
N MET A 41 9.26 4.12 4.62
CA MET A 41 8.45 3.80 5.80
C MET A 41 8.70 4.80 6.96
N ASP A 42 9.94 5.23 7.15
CA ASP A 42 10.32 6.23 8.16
C ASP A 42 9.83 7.63 7.78
N ASN A 43 9.78 7.98 6.49
CA ASN A 43 9.16 9.23 6.01
C ASN A 43 7.68 9.30 6.39
N ILE A 44 6.93 8.24 6.09
CA ILE A 44 5.52 8.10 6.45
C ILE A 44 5.31 8.25 7.96
N LEU A 45 6.21 7.68 8.77
CA LEU A 45 6.20 7.85 10.22
C LEU A 45 6.30 9.32 10.66
N ARG A 46 7.23 10.08 10.07
CA ARG A 46 7.40 11.50 10.38
C ARG A 46 6.18 12.33 9.99
N GLU A 47 5.56 12.02 8.85
CA GLU A 47 4.34 12.70 8.40
C GLU A 47 3.19 12.53 9.41
N TYR A 48 2.98 11.31 9.92
CA TYR A 48 1.99 11.07 10.99
C TYR A 48 2.26 11.86 12.27
N GLU A 49 3.52 11.93 12.69
CA GLU A 49 3.90 12.65 13.91
C GLU A 49 3.64 14.15 13.76
N GLU A 50 3.91 14.71 12.58
CA GLU A 50 3.68 16.12 12.29
C GLU A 50 2.18 16.46 12.21
N ILE A 51 1.36 15.63 11.54
CA ILE A 51 -0.11 15.82 11.51
C ILE A 51 -0.69 15.80 12.92
N GLN A 52 -0.27 14.87 13.77
CA GLN A 52 -0.69 14.81 15.17
C GLN A 52 -0.23 16.03 15.97
N ALA A 53 0.99 16.54 15.71
CA ALA A 53 1.47 17.76 16.36
C ALA A 53 0.61 18.97 15.98
N ILE A 54 0.27 19.14 14.70
CA ILE A 54 -0.61 20.22 14.23
C ILE A 54 -2.01 20.06 14.85
N MET A 55 -2.52 18.83 14.99
CA MET A 55 -3.79 18.55 15.66
C MET A 55 -3.76 18.99 17.12
N LEU A 56 -2.70 18.69 17.85
CA LEU A 56 -2.58 19.16 19.23
C LEU A 56 -2.48 20.70 19.29
N MET A 57 -1.79 21.33 18.34
CA MET A 57 -1.57 22.77 18.28
C MET A 57 -2.82 23.58 17.90
N SER A 58 -3.69 23.06 17.04
CA SER A 58 -4.84 23.80 16.53
C SER A 58 -5.86 24.16 17.63
N ASN A 59 -5.95 23.35 18.69
CA ASN A 59 -6.72 23.63 19.90
C ASN A 59 -6.25 24.93 20.59
N ILE A 60 -5.03 25.38 20.30
CA ILE A 60 -4.39 26.58 20.84
C ILE A 60 -4.41 27.73 19.82
N PHE A 61 -4.05 27.46 18.57
CA PHE A 61 -3.75 28.51 17.57
C PHE A 61 -4.87 28.78 16.56
N GLY A 62 -5.93 27.97 16.56
CA GLY A 62 -7.07 28.15 15.67
C GLY A 62 -7.19 27.04 14.62
N LYS A 63 -8.44 26.71 14.30
CA LYS A 63 -8.83 25.56 13.49
C LYS A 63 -8.55 25.74 11.99
N GLU A 64 -8.81 26.94 11.46
CA GLU A 64 -8.77 27.21 10.01
C GLU A 64 -7.38 27.01 9.39
N SER A 65 -6.34 27.64 9.93
CA SER A 65 -4.97 27.50 9.41
C SER A 65 -4.39 26.10 9.61
N SER A 66 -4.86 25.39 10.64
CA SER A 66 -4.42 24.03 10.93
C SER A 66 -5.03 23.02 9.96
N CYS A 67 -6.31 23.22 9.60
CA CYS A 67 -7.00 22.39 8.62
C CYS A 67 -6.37 22.49 7.22
N THR A 68 -6.07 23.69 6.73
CA THR A 68 -5.38 23.83 5.43
C THR A 68 -4.05 23.08 5.40
N ALA A 69 -3.27 23.15 6.49
CA ALA A 69 -1.99 22.44 6.58
C ALA A 69 -2.18 20.92 6.61
N MET A 70 -3.09 20.41 7.45
CA MET A 70 -3.39 18.98 7.53
C MET A 70 -3.88 18.43 6.20
N GLU A 71 -4.80 19.11 5.52
CA GLU A 71 -5.34 18.67 4.23
C GLU A 71 -4.24 18.49 3.17
N GLN A 72 -3.29 19.43 3.12
CA GLN A 72 -2.15 19.35 2.22
C GLN A 72 -1.26 18.15 2.59
N MET A 73 -0.94 17.98 3.87
CA MET A 73 -0.13 16.85 4.33
C MET A 73 -0.84 15.50 4.11
N MET A 74 -2.17 15.45 4.22
CA MET A 74 -2.97 14.27 3.89
C MET A 74 -2.93 13.94 2.39
N LEU A 75 -2.81 14.93 1.49
CA LEU A 75 -2.59 14.65 0.04
C LEU A 75 -1.20 14.06 -0.18
N GLU A 76 -0.17 14.68 0.37
CA GLU A 76 1.22 14.24 0.21
C GLU A 76 1.42 12.83 0.78
N MET A 77 0.84 12.54 1.94
CA MET A 77 0.95 11.23 2.59
C MET A 77 0.22 10.12 1.82
N ASP A 78 -0.90 10.43 1.15
CA ASP A 78 -1.60 9.47 0.28
C ASP A 78 -0.74 9.06 -0.92
N GLU A 79 -0.09 10.04 -1.57
CA GLU A 79 0.83 9.80 -2.68
C GLU A 79 2.03 8.96 -2.23
N ASN A 80 2.62 9.30 -1.08
CA ASN A 80 3.76 8.59 -0.52
C ASN A 80 3.41 7.14 -0.12
N LEU A 81 2.24 6.92 0.49
CA LEU A 81 1.74 5.58 0.82
C LEU A 81 1.47 4.76 -0.43
N TRP A 82 0.92 5.39 -1.47
CA TRP A 82 0.66 4.74 -2.75
C TRP A 82 1.96 4.27 -3.42
N ASP A 83 2.97 5.14 -3.52
CA ASP A 83 4.27 4.79 -4.10
C ASP A 83 5.01 3.72 -3.26
N LEU A 84 4.94 3.81 -1.93
CA LEU A 84 5.47 2.78 -1.03
C LEU A 84 4.80 1.43 -1.24
N GLY A 85 3.47 1.40 -1.39
CA GLY A 85 2.71 0.19 -1.70
C GLY A 85 3.18 -0.45 -3.02
N ILE A 86 3.40 0.36 -4.06
CA ILE A 86 3.93 -0.10 -5.36
C ILE A 86 5.37 -0.65 -5.20
N LYS A 87 6.23 -0.01 -4.40
CA LYS A 87 7.59 -0.48 -4.14
C LYS A 87 7.61 -1.84 -3.43
N ILE A 88 6.77 -2.00 -2.39
CA ILE A 88 6.58 -3.28 -1.69
C ILE A 88 6.05 -4.34 -2.66
N GLU A 89 5.10 -4.02 -3.53
CA GLU A 89 4.58 -4.99 -4.51
C GLU A 89 5.61 -5.35 -5.59
N LYS A 90 6.46 -4.42 -6.02
CA LYS A 90 7.56 -4.69 -6.95
C LYS A 90 8.63 -5.58 -6.33
N TYR A 91 8.85 -5.49 -5.01
CA TYR A 91 9.72 -6.42 -4.28
C TYR A 91 9.25 -7.88 -4.46
N ARG A 92 7.93 -8.12 -4.50
CA ARG A 92 7.31 -9.44 -4.75
C ARG A 92 7.60 -10.03 -6.14
N LYS A 93 7.59 -9.21 -7.20
CA LYS A 93 7.56 -9.67 -8.61
C LYS A 93 8.90 -10.23 -9.11
N LEU A 94 9.98 -10.15 -8.33
CA LEU A 94 11.32 -10.55 -8.77
C LEU A 94 11.81 -11.88 -8.16
N THR A 95 11.03 -12.52 -7.29
CA THR A 95 11.47 -13.70 -6.53
C THR A 95 10.29 -14.63 -6.18
N GLU A 96 9.96 -15.57 -7.07
CA GLU A 96 8.85 -16.54 -6.87
C GLU A 96 9.02 -17.45 -5.63
N GLU A 97 10.25 -17.67 -5.14
CA GLU A 97 10.53 -18.47 -3.93
C GLU A 97 10.49 -17.68 -2.60
N TYR A 98 10.32 -16.35 -2.64
CA TYR A 98 10.47 -15.45 -1.48
C TYR A 98 9.18 -15.16 -0.70
N MET A 99 8.05 -15.86 -0.92
CA MET A 99 6.86 -15.68 -0.07
C MET A 99 7.08 -15.98 1.44
N LYS A 100 8.27 -16.49 1.80
CA LYS A 100 8.75 -16.69 3.17
C LYS A 100 9.80 -15.68 3.62
N ASP A 101 10.09 -14.68 2.82
CA ASP A 101 11.05 -13.66 3.17
C ASP A 101 10.53 -12.82 4.33
N SER A 102 11.28 -12.89 5.43
CA SER A 102 10.99 -12.15 6.64
C SER A 102 10.95 -10.65 6.40
N PHE A 103 11.79 -10.12 5.50
CA PHE A 103 11.79 -8.69 5.20
C PHE A 103 10.46 -8.31 4.56
N TYR A 104 10.09 -8.93 3.45
CA TYR A 104 8.83 -8.67 2.77
C TYR A 104 7.60 -8.76 3.68
N ILE A 105 7.48 -9.83 4.48
CA ILE A 105 6.35 -10.01 5.40
C ILE A 105 6.33 -8.90 6.46
N THR A 106 7.47 -8.56 7.06
CA THR A 106 7.58 -7.46 8.03
C THR A 106 7.17 -6.12 7.42
N GLN A 107 7.57 -5.85 6.18
CA GLN A 107 7.17 -4.62 5.50
C GLN A 107 5.68 -4.60 5.19
N LYS A 108 5.07 -5.72 4.78
CA LYS A 108 3.62 -5.80 4.59
C LYS A 108 2.85 -5.56 5.88
N GLU A 109 3.28 -6.18 6.98
CA GLU A 109 2.67 -5.98 8.29
C GLU A 109 2.76 -4.51 8.73
N THR A 110 3.95 -3.93 8.59
CA THR A 110 4.18 -2.52 8.94
C THR A 110 3.32 -1.61 8.08
N PHE A 111 3.31 -1.80 6.77
CA PHE A 111 2.51 -1.02 5.82
C PHE A 111 1.01 -1.12 6.11
N ASN A 112 0.48 -2.31 6.42
CA ASN A 112 -0.92 -2.47 6.80
C ASN A 112 -1.24 -1.73 8.10
N ARG A 113 -0.37 -1.79 9.12
CA ARG A 113 -0.54 -1.01 10.35
C ARG A 113 -0.55 0.49 10.07
N LYS A 114 0.33 0.97 9.18
CA LYS A 114 0.37 2.39 8.78
C LYS A 114 -0.90 2.81 8.08
N GLN A 115 -1.39 2.04 7.12
CA GLN A 115 -2.66 2.33 6.45
C GLN A 115 -3.84 2.41 7.44
N ILE A 116 -3.88 1.56 8.48
CA ILE A 116 -4.91 1.65 9.53
C ILE A 116 -4.80 2.98 10.29
N ILE A 117 -3.59 3.38 10.68
CA ILE A 117 -3.35 4.66 11.36
C ILE A 117 -3.73 5.84 10.46
N TYR A 118 -3.36 5.79 9.18
CA TYR A 118 -3.74 6.81 8.22
C TYR A 118 -5.26 6.91 8.06
N TYR A 119 -5.94 5.78 7.95
CA TYR A 119 -7.39 5.77 7.87
C TYR A 119 -8.04 6.43 9.10
N SER A 120 -7.54 6.12 10.30
CA SER A 120 -7.99 6.79 11.53
C SER A 120 -7.75 8.30 11.51
N LEU A 121 -6.55 8.73 11.12
CA LEU A 121 -6.22 10.16 11.06
C LEU A 121 -7.01 10.90 9.99
N LEU A 122 -7.24 10.27 8.84
CA LEU A 122 -8.08 10.82 7.79
C LEU A 122 -9.47 11.08 8.36
N LYS A 123 -10.10 10.09 8.99
CA LYS A 123 -11.44 10.25 9.59
C LYS A 123 -11.50 11.34 10.68
N GLU A 124 -10.45 11.48 11.50
CA GLU A 124 -10.35 12.58 12.48
C GLU A 124 -10.23 13.95 11.80
N VAL A 125 -9.43 14.06 10.73
CA VAL A 125 -9.29 15.29 9.95
C VAL A 125 -10.59 15.63 9.21
N GLU A 126 -11.30 14.64 8.66
CA GLU A 126 -12.61 14.82 8.01
C GLU A 126 -13.63 15.39 9.01
N GLU A 127 -13.81 14.73 10.17
CA GLU A 127 -14.72 15.19 11.23
C GLU A 127 -14.38 16.61 11.68
N TRP A 128 -13.09 16.90 11.79
CA TRP A 128 -12.67 18.19 12.29
C TRP A 128 -12.78 19.27 11.22
N CYS A 129 -12.20 19.09 10.05
CA CYS A 129 -12.08 20.13 9.04
C CYS A 129 -13.31 20.25 8.13
N GLY A 130 -14.21 19.26 8.14
CA GLY A 130 -15.44 19.27 7.33
C GLY A 130 -15.16 19.09 5.84
N GLN A 131 -14.04 18.45 5.50
CA GLN A 131 -13.70 18.04 4.15
C GLN A 131 -13.80 16.52 4.10
N ASP A 132 -14.56 15.99 3.17
CA ASP A 132 -14.73 14.54 3.03
C ASP A 132 -14.03 14.08 1.75
N ARG A 133 -13.17 13.07 1.86
CA ARG A 133 -12.65 12.33 0.71
C ARG A 133 -13.37 11.00 0.61
N THR A 134 -13.61 10.58 -0.63
CA THR A 134 -14.15 9.24 -0.83
C THR A 134 -13.10 8.25 -0.37
N THR A 135 -13.45 7.38 0.57
CA THR A 135 -12.55 6.37 1.12
C THR A 135 -12.99 4.98 0.71
N ILE A 136 -12.04 4.19 0.20
CA ILE A 136 -12.21 2.77 -0.07
C ILE A 136 -11.25 1.95 0.77
N LEU A 137 -11.80 1.03 1.56
CA LEU A 137 -11.03 -0.01 2.23
C LEU A 137 -11.12 -1.30 1.42
N TYR A 138 -10.03 -1.68 0.77
CA TYR A 138 -9.93 -2.87 -0.03
C TYR A 138 -9.27 -4.01 0.75
N PHE A 139 -10.02 -5.07 1.00
CA PHE A 139 -9.55 -6.28 1.68
C PHE A 139 -9.31 -7.39 0.68
N TYR A 140 -8.11 -7.95 0.72
CA TYR A 140 -7.68 -8.99 -0.20
C TYR A 140 -6.97 -10.13 0.52
N LYS A 141 -6.81 -11.23 -0.20
CA LYS A 141 -6.01 -12.39 0.22
C LYS A 141 -5.06 -12.82 -0.89
N LYS A 142 -4.18 -13.77 -0.58
CA LYS A 142 -3.35 -14.51 -1.52
C LYS A 142 -4.21 -15.14 -2.61
N LYS A 143 -3.58 -15.31 -3.77
CA LYS A 143 -4.24 -15.75 -5.01
C LYS A 143 -4.96 -17.08 -4.88
N GLU A 144 -4.44 -18.00 -4.05
CA GLU A 144 -5.04 -19.31 -3.82
C GLU A 144 -6.37 -19.24 -3.06
N GLU A 145 -6.59 -18.17 -2.30
CA GLU A 145 -7.82 -17.92 -1.53
C GLU A 145 -8.71 -16.85 -2.18
N CYS A 146 -8.21 -16.16 -3.20
CA CYS A 146 -8.89 -15.07 -3.88
C CYS A 146 -8.39 -14.93 -5.32
N GLU A 147 -9.08 -15.59 -6.26
CA GLU A 147 -8.70 -15.58 -7.67
C GLU A 147 -8.83 -14.17 -8.30
N ASP A 148 -9.86 -13.42 -7.89
CA ASP A 148 -10.18 -12.11 -8.47
C ASP A 148 -9.53 -10.91 -7.75
N CYS A 149 -8.72 -11.13 -6.70
CA CYS A 149 -8.11 -10.03 -5.95
C CYS A 149 -7.14 -9.19 -6.79
N ASP A 150 -6.37 -9.83 -7.67
CA ASP A 150 -5.47 -9.11 -8.59
C ASP A 150 -6.28 -8.25 -9.57
N ALA A 151 -7.42 -8.76 -10.07
CA ALA A 151 -8.29 -8.04 -10.98
C ALA A 151 -8.97 -6.85 -10.30
N MET A 152 -9.46 -7.02 -9.08
CA MET A 152 -10.06 -5.94 -8.29
C MET A 152 -9.04 -4.83 -7.99
N SER A 153 -7.80 -5.21 -7.62
CA SER A 153 -6.70 -4.25 -7.42
C SER A 153 -6.42 -3.42 -8.68
N PHE A 154 -6.48 -4.04 -9.86
CA PHE A 154 -6.33 -3.33 -11.13
C PHE A 154 -7.48 -2.35 -11.40
N VAL A 155 -8.72 -2.73 -11.11
CA VAL A 155 -9.90 -1.84 -11.24
C VAL A 155 -9.74 -0.62 -10.34
N LEU A 156 -9.43 -0.82 -9.06
CA LEU A 156 -9.22 0.26 -8.09
C LEU A 156 -8.07 1.18 -8.49
N THR A 157 -6.96 0.62 -8.96
CA THR A 157 -5.82 1.38 -9.49
C THR A 157 -6.21 2.23 -10.69
N ASN A 158 -7.07 1.71 -11.58
CA ASN A 158 -7.53 2.48 -12.73
C ASN A 158 -8.43 3.64 -12.31
N ILE A 159 -9.35 3.42 -11.37
CA ILE A 159 -10.23 4.48 -10.85
C ILE A 159 -9.40 5.56 -10.15
N LYS A 160 -8.47 5.17 -9.26
CA LYS A 160 -7.59 6.12 -8.54
C LYS A 160 -6.84 7.06 -9.47
N LYS A 161 -6.35 6.56 -10.61
CA LYS A 161 -5.63 7.38 -11.61
C LYS A 161 -6.52 8.45 -12.26
N ASP A 162 -7.82 8.22 -12.34
CA ASP A 162 -8.75 9.16 -12.95
C ASP A 162 -9.19 10.26 -11.95
N VAL A 163 -9.03 10.03 -10.64
CA VAL A 163 -9.55 10.88 -9.54
C VAL A 163 -8.57 11.02 -8.37
N GLU A 164 -7.30 11.26 -8.68
CA GLU A 164 -6.17 11.13 -7.75
C GLU A 164 -6.37 11.86 -6.41
N ASN A 165 -6.97 13.05 -6.38
CA ASN A 165 -7.15 13.83 -5.15
C ASN A 165 -8.49 13.60 -4.42
N GLU A 166 -9.43 12.87 -5.03
CA GLU A 166 -10.80 12.69 -4.50
C GLU A 166 -11.01 11.33 -3.82
N LEU A 167 -10.14 10.36 -4.11
CA LEU A 167 -10.29 8.96 -3.69
C LEU A 167 -9.08 8.46 -2.91
N ALA A 168 -9.23 8.17 -1.62
CA ALA A 168 -8.23 7.46 -0.83
C ALA A 168 -8.49 5.95 -0.85
N ILE A 169 -7.48 5.13 -1.15
CA ILE A 169 -7.61 3.67 -1.21
C ILE A 169 -6.65 3.01 -0.23
N PHE A 170 -7.21 2.30 0.74
CA PHE A 170 -6.47 1.55 1.74
C PHE A 170 -6.56 0.06 1.43
N SER A 171 -5.45 -0.58 1.11
CA SER A 171 -5.41 -1.99 0.71
C SER A 171 -4.85 -2.89 1.81
N PHE A 172 -5.69 -3.75 2.38
CA PHE A 172 -5.37 -4.62 3.50
C PHE A 172 -5.24 -6.10 3.11
N ASP A 173 -4.12 -6.71 3.48
CA ASP A 173 -3.89 -8.15 3.30
C ASP A 173 -4.46 -8.93 4.50
N ALA A 174 -5.61 -9.55 4.31
CA ALA A 174 -6.29 -10.34 5.32
C ALA A 174 -5.62 -11.70 5.63
N ASN A 175 -4.51 -12.03 4.96
CA ASN A 175 -3.65 -13.13 5.40
C ASN A 175 -2.68 -12.73 6.52
N LEU A 176 -2.54 -11.45 6.84
CA LEU A 176 -1.69 -10.98 7.93
C LEU A 176 -2.42 -11.12 9.27
N GLU A 177 -1.75 -11.69 10.27
CA GLU A 177 -2.29 -11.89 11.62
C GLU A 177 -2.19 -10.61 12.48
N LEU A 178 -2.74 -9.51 11.98
CA LEU A 178 -2.75 -8.21 12.67
C LEU A 178 -4.05 -8.02 13.44
N ASN A 179 -3.96 -7.88 14.77
CA ASN A 179 -5.15 -7.61 15.61
C ASN A 179 -5.93 -6.37 15.17
N SER A 180 -5.24 -5.30 14.77
CA SER A 180 -5.87 -4.08 14.28
C SER A 180 -6.64 -4.30 12.97
N LEU A 181 -6.15 -5.19 12.10
CA LEU A 181 -6.84 -5.54 10.86
C LEU A 181 -8.07 -6.41 11.14
N ASN A 182 -7.96 -7.37 12.08
CA ASN A 182 -9.08 -8.21 12.47
C ASN A 182 -10.25 -7.37 13.01
N VAL A 183 -9.97 -6.30 13.76
CA VAL A 183 -11.02 -5.36 14.20
C VAL A 183 -11.76 -4.73 13.02
N LEU A 184 -11.07 -4.31 11.96
CA LEU A 184 -11.71 -3.76 10.76
C LEU A 184 -12.53 -4.82 10.01
N ILE A 185 -11.99 -6.04 9.86
CA ILE A 185 -12.67 -7.17 9.22
C ILE A 185 -13.98 -7.49 9.96
N ASP A 186 -13.94 -7.55 11.29
CA ASP A 186 -15.10 -7.83 12.13
C ASP A 186 -16.10 -6.67 12.08
N HIS A 187 -15.62 -5.42 12.17
CA HIS A 187 -16.46 -4.23 12.14
C HIS A 187 -17.30 -4.14 10.87
N TYR A 188 -16.68 -4.38 9.70
CA TYR A 188 -17.34 -4.35 8.40
C TYR A 188 -17.96 -5.69 7.96
N ASN A 189 -17.96 -6.70 8.84
CA ASN A 189 -18.51 -8.04 8.63
C ASN A 189 -17.96 -8.75 7.36
N ILE A 190 -16.66 -8.65 7.14
CA ILE A 190 -16.00 -9.17 5.94
C ILE A 190 -15.81 -10.68 6.05
N SER A 191 -16.48 -11.41 5.17
CA SER A 191 -16.50 -12.89 5.16
C SER A 191 -16.05 -13.51 3.84
N SER A 192 -15.83 -12.71 2.80
CA SER A 192 -15.38 -13.17 1.48
C SER A 192 -14.43 -12.14 0.85
N TYR A 193 -13.62 -12.59 -0.11
CA TYR A 193 -12.59 -11.78 -0.77
C TYR A 193 -12.71 -11.97 -2.30
N PRO A 194 -12.44 -10.93 -3.13
CA PRO A 194 -12.11 -9.56 -2.72
C PRO A 194 -13.30 -8.88 -2.07
N CYS A 195 -13.05 -7.91 -1.18
CA CYS A 195 -14.12 -7.08 -0.64
C CYS A 195 -13.68 -5.63 -0.52
N ILE A 196 -14.54 -4.71 -0.90
CA ILE A 196 -14.34 -3.28 -0.70
C ILE A 196 -15.36 -2.75 0.29
N VAL A 197 -14.96 -1.81 1.11
CA VAL A 197 -15.87 -0.96 1.88
C VAL A 197 -15.75 0.43 1.27
N VAL A 198 -16.87 0.98 0.82
CA VAL A 198 -16.97 2.34 0.32
C VAL A 198 -17.65 3.15 1.41
N GLU A 199 -16.93 4.10 2.01
CA GLU A 199 -17.32 4.72 3.28
C GLU A 199 -17.65 3.68 4.36
N ASP A 200 -18.93 3.47 4.65
CA ASP A 200 -19.42 2.52 5.65
C ASP A 200 -20.10 1.28 5.04
N THR A 201 -20.24 1.21 3.71
CA THR A 201 -20.99 0.16 3.02
C THR A 201 -20.07 -0.90 2.42
N THR A 202 -20.27 -2.15 2.83
CA THR A 202 -19.48 -3.31 2.41
C THR A 202 -20.00 -3.95 1.11
N TYR A 203 -19.12 -4.10 0.12
CA TYR A 203 -19.37 -4.78 -1.14
C TYR A 203 -18.31 -5.88 -1.38
N CYS A 204 -18.70 -7.14 -1.22
CA CYS A 204 -17.81 -8.27 -1.47
C CYS A 204 -18.06 -8.96 -2.82
N GLY A 205 -17.04 -9.70 -3.27
CA GLY A 205 -16.95 -10.28 -4.60
C GLY A 205 -16.36 -9.30 -5.61
N PHE A 206 -15.88 -9.83 -6.73
CA PHE A 206 -15.36 -9.00 -7.81
C PHE A 206 -16.42 -8.02 -8.33
N LYS A 207 -15.99 -6.79 -8.59
CA LYS A 207 -16.77 -5.73 -9.23
C LYS A 207 -15.95 -5.15 -10.37
N ASP A 208 -16.55 -5.05 -11.54
CA ASP A 208 -15.89 -4.34 -12.62
C ASP A 208 -15.83 -2.83 -12.35
N ARG A 209 -15.19 -2.08 -13.23
CA ARG A 209 -15.04 -0.62 -13.09
C ARG A 209 -16.41 0.09 -13.01
N SER A 210 -17.38 -0.33 -13.83
CA SER A 210 -18.68 0.33 -13.88
C SER A 210 -19.49 0.07 -12.61
N GLU A 211 -19.47 -1.18 -12.12
CA GLU A 211 -20.10 -1.53 -10.84
C GLU A 211 -19.43 -0.80 -9.68
N THR A 212 -18.10 -0.74 -9.66
CA THR A 212 -17.34 -0.08 -8.59
C THR A 212 -17.64 1.41 -8.54
N VAL A 213 -17.62 2.11 -9.69
CA VAL A 213 -17.99 3.53 -9.76
C VAL A 213 -19.43 3.74 -9.32
N LYS A 214 -20.36 2.87 -9.75
CA LYS A 214 -21.77 2.96 -9.30
C LYS A 214 -21.88 2.83 -7.78
N ASN A 215 -21.15 1.91 -7.15
CA ASN A 215 -21.16 1.76 -5.69
C ASN A 215 -20.60 3.01 -5.01
N ILE A 216 -19.51 3.59 -5.54
CA ILE A 216 -18.98 4.88 -5.05
C ILE A 216 -20.05 5.97 -5.13
N CYS A 217 -20.73 6.10 -6.26
CA CYS A 217 -21.74 7.12 -6.47
C CYS A 217 -22.99 6.99 -5.60
N ASN A 218 -23.32 5.78 -5.14
CA ASN A 218 -24.43 5.58 -4.21
C ASN A 218 -24.10 6.13 -2.81
N GLU A 219 -22.83 6.07 -2.41
CA GLU A 219 -22.38 6.55 -1.10
C GLU A 219 -21.95 8.04 -1.16
N ASN A 220 -21.40 8.48 -2.29
CA ASN A 220 -20.97 9.86 -2.50
C ASN A 220 -21.41 10.38 -3.89
N GLU A 221 -22.56 11.05 -3.94
CA GLU A 221 -23.11 11.63 -5.17
C GLU A 221 -22.23 12.75 -5.78
N ASN A 222 -21.38 13.38 -4.96
CA ASN A 222 -20.52 14.49 -5.39
C ASN A 222 -19.22 14.02 -6.04
N PHE A 223 -18.96 12.71 -6.06
CA PHE A 223 -17.76 12.14 -6.67
C PHE A 223 -17.73 12.41 -8.18
N SER A 224 -16.59 12.88 -8.70
CA SER A 224 -16.49 13.41 -10.07
C SER A 224 -16.91 12.43 -11.18
N LEU A 225 -16.68 11.13 -10.99
CA LEU A 225 -17.06 10.11 -11.97
C LEU A 225 -18.57 9.81 -12.02
N CYS A 226 -19.36 10.31 -11.06
CA CYS A 226 -20.81 10.11 -11.04
C CYS A 226 -21.55 10.98 -12.06
N GLN A 227 -20.94 12.11 -12.43
CA GLN A 227 -21.52 13.05 -13.38
C GLN A 227 -21.30 12.64 -14.85
N THR A 228 -20.52 11.58 -15.09
CA THR A 228 -20.14 11.10 -16.43
C THR A 228 -20.90 9.85 -16.88
N GLN A 229 -21.90 9.39 -16.10
CA GLN A 229 -22.63 8.14 -16.31
C GLN A 229 -24.01 8.32 -16.95
#